data_AF-A0AAU6D264-F1
#
_entry.id   AF-A0AAU6D264-F1
#
_cell.length_a   1.000
_cell.length_b   1.000
_cell.length_c   1.000
_cell.angle_alpha   90.00
_cell.angle_beta   90.00
_cell.angle_gamma   90.00
#
_symmetry.space_group_name_H-M   'P 1'
#
loop_
_entity.id
_entity.type
_entity.pdbx_description
1 polymer ?
#
loop_
_entity_poly.entity_id
_entity_poly.type
_entity_poly.pdbx_seq_one_letter_code
_entity_poly.pdbx_strand_id
1 'polypeptide(L)'
;MRDAATKLRTGQHEITEKLHSLQKFVQDLVNGGYVTDRSSKQFDQSYSEFNTGATKTIEGLDGMAKFLESAADAFQQADEQLAKGLGG
;
A
#
# COMPACT_ATOMS: atom_id res chain seq x y z
N MET A 1 2.25 8.69 -16.45
CA MET A 1 3.06 7.83 -15.57
C MET A 1 3.12 8.38 -14.15
N ARG A 2 3.54 9.65 -13.95
CA ARG A 2 3.52 10.30 -12.63
C ARG A 2 2.15 10.25 -11.94
N ASP A 3 1.08 10.63 -12.63
CA ASP A 3 -0.29 10.58 -12.06
C ASP A 3 -0.70 9.16 -11.63
N ALA A 4 -0.28 8.14 -12.38
CA ALA A 4 -0.56 6.76 -12.04
C ALA A 4 0.22 6.33 -10.79
N ALA A 5 1.50 6.73 -10.68
CA ALA A 5 2.29 6.51 -9.47
C ALA A 5 1.68 7.20 -8.25
N THR A 6 1.24 8.46 -8.39
CA THR A 6 0.54 9.20 -7.33
C THR A 6 -0.74 8.47 -6.91
N LYS A 7 -1.57 8.04 -7.87
CA LYS A 7 -2.80 7.27 -7.56
C LYS A 7 -2.50 5.97 -6.81
N LEU A 8 -1.42 5.26 -7.18
CA LEU A 8 -1.01 4.04 -6.48
C LEU A 8 -0.57 4.33 -5.04
N ARG A 9 0.21 5.39 -4.81
CA ARG A 9 0.61 5.82 -3.44
C ARG A 9 -0.59 6.22 -2.59
N THR A 10 -1.52 6.99 -3.15
CA THR A 10 -2.74 7.38 -2.45
C THR A 10 -3.56 6.15 -2.08
N GLY A 11 -3.81 5.24 -3.04
CA GLY A 11 -4.55 4.01 -2.78
C GLY A 11 -3.85 3.11 -1.76
N GLN A 12 -2.52 3.00 -1.82
CA GLN A 12 -1.73 2.29 -0.81
C GLN A 12 -2.01 2.84 0.59
N HIS A 13 -1.90 4.17 0.75
CA HIS A 13 -2.11 4.83 2.03
C HIS A 13 -3.53 4.60 2.57
N GLU A 14 -4.54 4.80 1.74
CA GLU A 14 -5.95 4.59 2.11
C GLU A 14 -6.21 3.15 2.58
N ILE A 15 -5.64 2.15 1.90
CA ILE A 15 -5.81 0.74 2.29
C ILE A 15 -5.07 0.46 3.61
N THR A 16 -3.85 0.97 3.78
CA THR A 16 -3.09 0.82 5.04
C THR A 16 -3.83 1.44 6.23
N GLU A 17 -4.38 2.64 6.07
CA GLU A 17 -5.19 3.29 7.10
C GLU A 17 -6.43 2.46 7.45
N LYS A 18 -7.11 1.93 6.42
CA LYS A 18 -8.28 1.08 6.61
C LYS A 18 -7.94 -0.21 7.36
N LEU A 19 -6.83 -0.86 7.01
CA LEU A 19 -6.36 -2.06 7.71
C LEU A 19 -6.06 -1.78 9.18
N HIS A 20 -5.34 -0.70 9.48
CA HIS A 20 -5.05 -0.30 10.86
C HIS A 20 -6.33 -0.02 11.65
N SER A 21 -7.31 0.66 11.04
CA SER A 21 -8.62 0.90 11.67
C SER A 21 -9.36 -0.40 12.00
N LEU A 22 -9.39 -1.35 11.06
CA LEU A 22 -10.05 -2.63 11.28
C LEU A 22 -9.31 -3.50 12.31
N GLN A 23 -7.98 -3.46 12.33
CA GLN A 23 -7.18 -4.13 13.35
C GLN A 23 -7.49 -3.61 14.74
N LYS A 24 -7.55 -2.29 14.92
CA LYS A 24 -7.92 -1.68 16.19
C LYS A 24 -9.32 -2.12 16.63
N PHE A 25 -10.29 -2.11 15.70
CA PHE A 25 -11.65 -2.56 15.98
C PHE A 25 -11.70 -4.02 16.44
N VAL A 26 -10.98 -4.92 15.76
CA VAL A 26 -10.88 -6.32 16.16
C VAL A 26 -10.24 -6.46 17.53
N GLN A 27 -9.17 -5.73 17.81
CA GLN A 27 -8.51 -5.72 19.12
C GLN A 27 -9.46 -5.25 20.22
N ASP A 28 -10.28 -4.23 19.96
CA ASP A 28 -11.25 -3.70 20.92
C ASP A 28 -12.39 -4.69 21.17
N LEU A 29 -12.88 -5.40 20.15
CA LEU A 29 -13.83 -6.51 20.33
C LEU A 29 -13.23 -7.64 21.17
N VAL A 30 -11.96 -7.97 20.92
CA VAL A 30 -11.25 -9.02 21.64
C VAL A 30 -11.05 -8.63 23.12
N ASN A 31 -10.68 -7.38 23.38
CA ASN A 31 -10.45 -6.89 24.73
C ASN A 31 -11.76 -6.60 25.50
N GLY A 32 -12.83 -6.23 24.79
CA GLY A 32 -14.14 -5.85 25.34
C GLY A 32 -15.02 -7.01 25.83
N GLY A 33 -14.52 -8.25 25.80
CA GLY A 33 -15.22 -9.39 26.40
C GLY A 33 -15.88 -10.36 25.42
N TYR A 34 -15.65 -10.25 24.11
CA TYR A 34 -16.04 -11.30 23.14
C TYR A 34 -15.18 -12.59 23.30
N VAL A 35 -14.24 -12.63 24.25
CA VAL A 35 -13.09 -13.55 24.30
C VAL A 35 -13.06 -14.29 25.61
N THR A 36 -14.16 -14.96 25.91
CA THR A 36 -14.21 -15.98 26.96
C THR A 36 -13.82 -17.37 26.44
N ASP A 37 -13.77 -17.59 25.12
CA ASP A 37 -13.56 -18.91 24.51
C ASP A 37 -12.33 -19.03 23.58
N ARG A 38 -11.88 -20.28 23.37
CA ARG A 38 -10.73 -20.67 22.54
C ARG A 38 -10.83 -20.16 21.09
N SER A 39 -12.05 -20.00 20.58
CA SER A 39 -12.37 -19.46 19.25
C SER A 39 -11.87 -18.03 19.06
N SER A 40 -11.95 -17.19 20.09
CA SER A 40 -11.61 -15.79 19.99
C SER A 40 -10.09 -15.54 19.93
N LYS A 41 -9.29 -16.38 20.58
CA LYS A 41 -7.82 -16.39 20.41
C LYS A 41 -7.40 -16.83 19.02
N GLN A 42 -8.08 -17.84 18.46
CA GLN A 42 -7.82 -18.28 17.09
C GLN A 42 -8.20 -17.19 16.09
N PHE A 43 -9.31 -16.47 16.32
CA PHE A 43 -9.71 -15.34 15.50
C PHE A 43 -8.68 -14.21 15.51
N ASP A 44 -8.20 -13.81 16.69
CA ASP A 44 -7.14 -12.80 16.85
C ASP A 44 -5.87 -13.18 16.08
N GLN A 45 -5.42 -14.44 16.22
CA GLN A 45 -4.26 -14.94 15.47
C GLN A 45 -4.49 -14.89 13.95
N SER A 46 -5.62 -15.44 13.48
CA SER A 46 -5.98 -15.43 12.05
C SER A 46 -6.06 -14.00 11.50
N TYR A 47 -6.57 -13.05 12.29
CA TYR A 47 -6.66 -11.65 11.90
C TYR A 47 -5.28 -10.98 11.83
N SER A 48 -4.39 -11.28 12.78
CA SER A 48 -3.00 -10.80 12.76
C SER A 48 -2.23 -11.32 11.53
N GLU A 49 -2.41 -12.60 11.18
CA GLU A 49 -1.83 -13.21 9.98
C GLU A 49 -2.36 -12.53 8.70
N PHE A 50 -3.68 -12.31 8.63
CA PHE A 50 -4.31 -11.57 7.53
C PHE A 50 -3.73 -10.16 7.40
N ASN A 51 -3.66 -9.41 8.49
CA ASN A 51 -3.17 -8.02 8.47
C ASN A 51 -1.71 -7.95 8.02
N THR A 52 -0.89 -8.90 8.45
CA THR A 52 0.52 -9.03 8.02
C THR A 52 0.61 -9.31 6.52
N GLY A 53 -0.18 -10.26 6.01
CA GLY A 53 -0.21 -10.60 4.59
C GLY A 53 -0.68 -9.43 3.73
N ALA A 54 -1.78 -8.78 4.15
CA ALA A 54 -2.33 -7.63 3.46
C ALA A 54 -1.34 -6.46 3.40
N THR A 55 -0.68 -6.15 4.52
CA THR A 55 0.37 -5.11 4.58
C THR A 55 1.48 -5.38 3.57
N LYS A 56 2.00 -6.62 3.52
CA LYS A 56 3.03 -7.01 2.55
C LYS A 56 2.55 -6.88 1.09
N THR A 57 1.31 -7.23 0.81
CA THR A 57 0.75 -7.06 -0.54
C THR A 57 0.67 -5.58 -0.92
N ILE A 58 0.26 -4.72 0.02
CA ILE A 58 0.10 -3.28 -0.19
C ILE A 58 1.45 -2.59 -0.35
N GLU A 59 2.50 -3.02 0.35
CA GLU A 59 3.88 -2.57 0.13
C GLU A 59 4.33 -2.79 -1.33
N GLY A 60 3.80 -3.81 -2.01
CA GLY A 60 4.03 -4.02 -3.44
C GLY A 60 3.58 -2.85 -4.32
N LEU A 61 2.54 -2.10 -3.90
CA LEU A 61 2.05 -0.92 -4.62
C LEU A 61 3.07 0.24 -4.59
N ASP A 62 3.84 0.39 -3.51
CA ASP A 62 4.92 1.38 -3.44
C ASP A 62 6.03 1.06 -4.44
N GLY A 63 6.39 -0.22 -4.60
CA GLY A 63 7.34 -0.67 -5.61
C GLY A 63 6.89 -0.34 -7.04
N MET A 64 5.60 -0.55 -7.33
CA MET A 64 5.00 -0.21 -8.63
C MET A 64 4.97 1.31 -8.86
N ALA A 65 4.61 2.09 -7.84
CA ALA A 65 4.63 3.55 -7.92
C ALA A 65 6.03 4.09 -8.21
N LYS A 66 7.05 3.60 -7.50
CA LYS A 66 8.46 3.94 -7.74
C LYS A 66 8.90 3.60 -9.16
N PHE A 67 8.51 2.43 -9.67
CA PHE A 67 8.80 2.06 -11.06
C PHE A 67 8.19 3.05 -12.06
N LEU A 68 6.93 3.42 -11.88
CA LEU A 68 6.25 4.39 -12.76
C LEU A 68 6.86 5.79 -12.69
N GLU A 69 7.33 6.23 -11.52
CA GLU A 69 8.07 7.49 -11.36
C GLU A 69 9.40 7.45 -12.12
N SER A 70 10.22 6.42 -11.89
CA SER A 70 11.50 6.24 -12.59
C SER A 70 11.33 6.17 -14.11
N ALA A 71 10.29 5.50 -14.59
CA ALA A 71 9.97 5.46 -16.01
C ALA A 71 9.61 6.86 -16.54
N ALA A 72 8.79 7.62 -15.80
CA ALA A 72 8.45 8.99 -16.19
C ALA A 72 9.68 9.91 -16.26
N ASP A 73 10.60 9.79 -15.30
CA ASP A 73 11.84 10.56 -15.27
C ASP A 73 12.73 10.23 -16.48
N ALA A 74 12.87 8.95 -16.81
CA ALA A 74 13.67 8.51 -17.95
C ALA A 74 13.09 9.03 -19.29
N PHE A 75 11.77 8.95 -19.47
CA PHE A 75 11.12 9.47 -20.68
C PHE A 75 11.29 10.99 -20.81
N GLN A 76 11.11 11.73 -19.71
CA GLN A 76 11.29 13.18 -19.74
C GLN A 76 12.72 13.58 -20.11
N GLN A 77 13.72 12.90 -19.55
CA GLN A 77 15.13 13.15 -19.89
C GLN A 77 15.44 12.81 -21.35
N ALA A 78 14.88 11.72 -21.88
CA ALA A 78 15.05 11.35 -23.28
C ALA A 78 14.42 12.41 -24.21
N ASP A 79 13.21 12.88 -23.90
CA ASP A 79 12.52 13.93 -24.68
C ASP A 79 13.30 15.26 -24.66
N GLU A 80 13.83 15.67 -23.51
CA GLU A 80 14.66 16.87 -23.40
C GLU A 80 15.94 16.78 -24.23
N GLN A 81 16.56 15.60 -24.32
CA GLN A 81 17.74 15.37 -25.16
C GLN A 81 17.40 15.41 -26.64
N LEU A 82 16.29 14.78 -27.05
CA LEU A 82 15.81 14.80 -28.42
C LEU A 82 15.45 16.23 -28.87
N ALA A 83 14.77 16.99 -28.03
CA ALA A 83 14.44 18.39 -28.31
C ALA A 83 15.69 19.26 -28.53
N LYS A 84 16.74 19.05 -27.71
CA LYS A 84 18.03 19.74 -27.88
C LYS A 84 18.74 19.35 -29.17
N GLY A 85 18.63 18.10 -29.61
CA GLY A 85 19.25 17.60 -30.84
C GLY A 85 18.55 18.06 -32.13
N LEU A 86 17.24 18.35 -32.06
CA LEU A 86 16.44 18.86 -33.19
C LEU A 86 16.42 20.39 -33.28
N GLY A 87 16.73 21.10 -32.19
CA GLY A 87 16.75 22.57 -32.13
C GLY A 87 18.11 23.21 -32.48
N GLY A 88 19.08 22.42 -32.94
CA GLY A 88 20.42 22.87 -33.33
C GLY A 88 20.68 22.78 -34.83
#